data_AF-A0A848VLV9-F1
#
_entry.id   AF-A0A848VLV9-F1
#
_cell.length_a   1.000
_cell.length_b   1.000
_cell.length_c   1.000
_cell.angle_alpha   90.00
_cell.angle_beta   90.00
_cell.angle_gamma   90.00
#
_symmetry.space_group_name_H-M   'P 1'
#
loop_
_entity.id
_entity.type
_entity.pdbx_description
1 polymer ?
#
loop_
_entity_poly.entity_id
_entity_poly.type
_entity_poly.pdbx_seq_one_letter_code
_entity_poly.pdbx_strand_id
1 'polypeptide(L)'
;MLVALWWGFAGPAFAQFASSDAFVDSLSAAASVADTQERDTGLDVLFDSLAANGQIPFRMETEAVFLYRGGASSLGVAGDFNGWNPSNGPASRLGSSDVWIRRESFPADARLDYKFVRNGSQWILDARNPFRQRGGFGDNSEIRMPEYVPSPWVTRVAGRANGSYSNSQTLASAALGYAVTYRVYTPPGYESGAIQNHPVLYVTDGHEYADDLTGSLRIVLDNLIAEGRIDPVIAVFIDPRVGGSNLRASQYVENPYFASFVADELVPVIDQEYRTNPAADARAILGTSLGGLNAAYFG
;
A
#
# COMPACT_ATOMS: atom_id res chain seq x y z
N MET A 1 -6.05 -41.65 -19.28
CA MET A 1 -6.53 -42.22 -18.00
C MET A 1 -5.63 -41.80 -16.81
N LEU A 2 -5.23 -40.52 -16.76
CA LEU A 2 -4.43 -39.91 -15.67
C LEU A 2 -5.03 -38.58 -15.18
N VAL A 3 -6.10 -38.08 -15.84
CA VAL A 3 -6.77 -36.80 -15.51
C VAL A 3 -7.90 -36.98 -14.48
N ALA A 4 -8.37 -38.21 -14.26
CA ALA A 4 -9.53 -38.50 -13.42
C ALA A 4 -9.25 -38.63 -11.91
N LEU A 5 -8.00 -38.51 -11.46
CA LEU A 5 -7.64 -38.69 -10.03
C LEU A 5 -7.67 -37.40 -9.19
N TRP A 6 -7.88 -36.23 -9.81
CA TRP A 6 -7.94 -34.94 -9.09
C TRP A 6 -9.35 -34.43 -8.80
N TRP A 7 -10.38 -35.13 -9.30
CA TRP A 7 -11.77 -34.66 -9.31
C TRP A 7 -12.72 -35.60 -8.57
N GLY A 8 -12.25 -36.18 -7.47
CA GLY A 8 -13.09 -36.93 -6.54
C GLY A 8 -13.88 -35.96 -5.66
N PHE A 9 -15.20 -36.05 -5.72
CA PHE A 9 -16.18 -35.32 -4.93
C PHE A 9 -15.86 -35.27 -3.43
N ALA A 10 -15.13 -34.23 -3.02
CA ALA A 10 -15.05 -33.67 -1.68
C ALA A 10 -14.67 -32.19 -1.87
N GLY A 11 -15.23 -31.27 -1.09
CA GLY A 11 -14.97 -29.82 -1.24
C GLY A 11 -13.47 -29.49 -1.33
N PRO A 12 -13.07 -28.36 -1.96
CA PRO A 12 -11.72 -28.20 -2.47
C PRO A 12 -10.72 -28.12 -1.33
N ALA A 13 -10.13 -29.26 -0.96
CA ALA A 13 -8.85 -29.28 -0.30
C ALA A 13 -7.87 -28.65 -1.28
N PHE A 14 -7.22 -27.56 -0.87
CA PHE A 14 -6.21 -26.91 -1.69
C PHE A 14 -5.14 -27.93 -2.10
N ALA A 15 -4.87 -28.05 -3.40
CA ALA A 15 -3.81 -28.89 -3.91
C ALA A 15 -2.47 -28.40 -3.33
N GLN A 16 -1.85 -29.19 -2.47
CA GLN A 16 -0.47 -28.92 -2.03
C GLN A 16 0.47 -29.35 -3.15
N PHE A 17 1.25 -28.40 -3.66
CA PHE A 17 2.31 -28.66 -4.63
C PHE A 17 3.63 -28.88 -3.90
N ALA A 18 4.46 -29.80 -4.39
CA ALA A 18 5.76 -30.08 -3.79
C ALA A 18 6.81 -28.99 -4.09
N SER A 19 6.60 -28.21 -5.14
CA SER A 19 7.46 -27.10 -5.57
C SER A 19 6.69 -26.14 -6.48
N SER A 20 7.24 -24.94 -6.69
CA SER A 20 6.75 -24.00 -7.71
C SER A 20 6.77 -24.60 -9.12
N ASP A 21 7.78 -25.41 -9.44
CA ASP A 21 7.85 -26.13 -10.72
C ASP A 21 6.73 -27.18 -10.85
N ALA A 22 6.45 -27.95 -9.78
CA ALA A 22 5.35 -28.91 -9.79
C ALA A 22 3.98 -28.22 -9.99
N PHE A 23 3.82 -27.02 -9.43
CA PHE A 23 2.64 -26.18 -9.69
C PHE A 23 2.56 -25.77 -11.17
N VAL A 24 3.64 -25.23 -11.74
CA VAL A 24 3.69 -24.80 -13.14
C VAL A 24 3.49 -25.97 -14.10
N ASP A 25 4.04 -27.15 -13.80
CA ASP A 25 3.85 -28.37 -14.59
C ASP A 25 2.37 -28.81 -14.57
N SER A 26 1.74 -28.82 -13.40
CA SER A 26 0.32 -29.14 -13.26
C SER A 26 -0.56 -28.14 -14.02
N LEU A 27 -0.24 -26.84 -13.92
CA LEU A 27 -0.95 -25.78 -14.64
C LEU A 27 -0.76 -25.91 -16.16
N SER A 28 0.44 -26.24 -16.62
CA SER A 28 0.77 -26.44 -18.03
C SER A 28 0.07 -27.67 -18.59
N ALA A 29 0.00 -28.76 -17.82
CA ALA A 29 -0.74 -29.96 -18.19
C ALA A 29 -2.24 -29.65 -18.34
N ALA A 30 -2.84 -28.93 -17.38
CA ALA A 30 -4.22 -28.49 -17.47
C ALA A 30 -4.46 -27.60 -18.70
N ALA A 31 -3.57 -26.63 -18.96
CA ALA A 31 -3.65 -25.73 -20.11
C ALA A 31 -3.45 -26.41 -21.48
N SER A 32 -2.92 -27.64 -21.49
CA SER A 32 -2.64 -28.41 -22.71
C SER A 32 -3.71 -29.46 -23.04
N VAL A 33 -4.78 -29.54 -22.24
CA VAL A 33 -5.92 -30.43 -22.53
C VAL A 33 -6.53 -30.03 -23.89
N ALA A 34 -6.65 -31.02 -24.78
CA ALA A 34 -7.06 -30.81 -26.17
C ALA A 34 -8.55 -30.44 -26.29
N ASP A 35 -9.40 -31.06 -25.48
CA ASP A 35 -10.81 -30.70 -25.42
C ASP A 35 -10.96 -29.34 -24.73
N THR A 36 -11.50 -28.36 -25.46
CA THR A 36 -11.64 -26.98 -24.98
C THR A 36 -12.54 -26.88 -23.75
N GLN A 37 -13.65 -27.63 -23.72
CA GLN A 37 -14.60 -27.53 -22.60
C GLN A 37 -14.02 -28.16 -21.34
N GLU A 38 -13.37 -29.31 -21.45
CA GLU A 38 -12.66 -29.98 -20.36
C GLU A 38 -11.51 -29.11 -19.84
N ARG A 39 -10.69 -28.56 -20.74
CA ARG A 39 -9.59 -27.65 -20.41
C ARG A 39 -10.08 -26.45 -19.62
N ASP A 40 -11.04 -25.72 -20.17
CA ASP A 40 -11.47 -24.44 -19.61
C ASP A 40 -12.18 -24.66 -18.26
N THR A 41 -12.98 -25.72 -18.14
CA THR A 41 -13.61 -26.14 -16.87
C THR A 41 -12.55 -26.50 -15.83
N GLY A 42 -11.54 -27.27 -16.21
CA GLY A 42 -10.47 -27.69 -15.31
C GLY A 42 -9.64 -26.51 -14.80
N LEU A 43 -9.31 -25.57 -15.69
CA LEU A 43 -8.64 -24.34 -15.33
C LEU A 43 -9.51 -23.45 -14.44
N ASP A 44 -10.85 -23.45 -14.60
CA ASP A 44 -11.74 -22.56 -13.82
C ASP A 44 -11.70 -22.95 -12.37
N VAL A 45 -11.86 -24.24 -12.11
CA VAL A 45 -11.80 -24.77 -10.75
C VAL A 45 -10.41 -24.61 -10.15
N LEU A 46 -9.34 -24.79 -10.92
CA LEU A 46 -7.98 -24.54 -10.41
C LEU A 46 -7.84 -23.08 -9.97
N PHE A 47 -8.18 -22.12 -10.83
CA PHE A 47 -8.09 -20.70 -10.49
C PHE A 47 -9.03 -20.29 -9.35
N ASP A 48 -10.24 -20.85 -9.30
CA ASP A 48 -11.19 -20.58 -8.21
C ASP A 48 -10.69 -21.15 -6.88
N SER A 49 -10.09 -22.35 -6.90
CA SER A 49 -9.45 -22.95 -5.74
C SER A 49 -8.25 -22.11 -5.26
N LEU A 50 -7.39 -21.66 -6.18
CA LEU A 50 -6.27 -20.78 -5.83
C LEU A 50 -6.79 -19.46 -5.23
N ALA A 51 -7.80 -18.82 -5.84
CA ALA A 51 -8.38 -17.58 -5.34
C ALA A 51 -9.01 -17.75 -3.95
N ALA A 52 -9.81 -18.81 -3.75
CA ALA A 52 -10.48 -19.10 -2.49
C ALA A 52 -9.50 -19.34 -1.34
N ASN A 53 -8.29 -19.83 -1.65
CA ASN A 53 -7.23 -20.06 -0.67
C ASN A 53 -6.24 -18.89 -0.58
N GLY A 54 -6.53 -17.76 -1.23
CA GLY A 54 -5.66 -16.59 -1.22
C GLY A 54 -4.29 -16.86 -1.83
N GLN A 55 -4.22 -17.76 -2.82
CA GLN A 55 -3.03 -18.29 -3.52
C GLN A 55 -2.91 -17.75 -4.96
N ILE A 56 -3.52 -16.60 -5.25
CA ILE A 56 -3.26 -15.79 -6.46
C ILE A 56 -2.61 -14.45 -6.05
N PRO A 57 -1.40 -14.11 -6.54
CA PRO A 57 -0.44 -14.92 -7.32
C PRO A 57 -0.08 -16.24 -6.62
N PHE A 58 0.39 -17.30 -7.28
CA PHE A 58 0.89 -18.46 -6.52
C PHE A 58 2.22 -18.12 -5.86
N ARG A 59 2.46 -18.57 -4.61
CA ARG A 59 3.70 -18.31 -3.86
C ARG A 59 4.17 -19.57 -3.15
N MET A 60 5.47 -19.83 -3.18
CA MET A 60 6.09 -20.90 -2.43
C MET A 60 7.55 -20.56 -2.15
N GLU A 61 7.94 -20.57 -0.88
CA GLU A 61 9.28 -20.13 -0.44
C GLU A 61 9.60 -18.73 -1.01
N THR A 62 10.60 -18.61 -1.87
CA THR A 62 11.00 -17.37 -2.55
C THR A 62 10.37 -17.19 -3.93
N GLU A 63 9.66 -18.20 -4.44
CA GLU A 63 9.11 -18.20 -5.80
C GLU A 63 7.69 -17.63 -5.84
N ALA A 64 7.43 -16.76 -6.81
CA ALA A 64 6.13 -16.23 -7.12
C ALA A 64 5.75 -16.53 -8.58
N VAL A 65 4.51 -16.94 -8.80
CA VAL A 65 3.93 -17.11 -10.14
C VAL A 65 2.71 -16.20 -10.25
N PHE A 66 2.85 -15.11 -11.00
CA PHE A 66 1.74 -14.25 -11.38
C PHE A 66 0.87 -15.00 -12.39
N LEU A 67 -0.44 -15.02 -12.14
CA LEU A 67 -1.41 -15.82 -12.89
C LEU A 67 -2.48 -14.88 -13.43
N TYR A 68 -2.67 -14.89 -14.74
CA TYR A 68 -3.79 -14.20 -15.36
C TYR A 68 -4.55 -15.15 -16.27
N ARG A 69 -5.88 -15.08 -16.20
CA ARG A 69 -6.76 -15.80 -17.10
C ARG A 69 -7.68 -14.84 -17.83
N GLY A 70 -7.63 -14.89 -19.15
CA GLY A 70 -8.53 -14.13 -20.03
C GLY A 70 -7.93 -13.82 -21.39
N GLY A 71 -8.79 -13.32 -22.28
CA GLY A 71 -8.39 -12.96 -23.65
C GLY A 71 -7.45 -11.76 -23.69
N ALA A 72 -6.21 -11.95 -24.09
CA ALA A 72 -5.26 -10.88 -24.39
C ALA A 72 -4.38 -11.26 -25.58
N SER A 73 -3.85 -10.28 -26.31
CA SER A 73 -2.80 -10.48 -27.32
C SER A 73 -1.40 -10.39 -26.71
N SER A 74 -1.25 -9.63 -25.62
CA SER A 74 -0.07 -9.56 -24.78
C SER A 74 -0.44 -9.28 -23.33
N LEU A 75 0.41 -9.71 -22.40
CA LEU A 75 0.25 -9.44 -20.99
C LEU A 75 1.59 -9.02 -20.35
N GLY A 76 1.66 -7.77 -19.92
CA GLY A 76 2.72 -7.30 -19.03
C GLY A 76 2.33 -7.49 -17.56
N VAL A 77 3.35 -7.67 -16.71
CA VAL A 77 3.22 -7.54 -15.25
C VAL A 77 4.13 -6.38 -14.86
N ALA A 78 3.57 -5.35 -14.25
CA ALA A 78 4.32 -4.18 -13.82
C ALA A 78 4.17 -4.04 -12.31
N GLY A 79 5.28 -3.81 -11.60
CA GLY A 79 5.27 -3.66 -10.16
C GLY A 79 6.59 -3.12 -9.63
N ASP A 80 6.71 -3.09 -8.31
CA ASP A 80 7.88 -2.54 -7.63
C ASP A 80 9.19 -3.21 -8.06
N PHE A 81 9.14 -4.51 -8.35
CA PHE A 81 10.28 -5.34 -8.73
C PHE A 81 10.83 -5.08 -10.14
N ASN A 82 10.11 -4.35 -11.00
CA ASN A 82 10.58 -4.03 -12.35
C ASN A 82 10.43 -2.56 -12.73
N GLY A 83 10.36 -1.68 -11.72
CA GLY A 83 10.23 -0.23 -11.92
C GLY A 83 8.94 0.14 -12.65
N TRP A 84 7.87 -0.63 -12.44
CA TRP A 84 6.57 -0.42 -13.09
C TRP A 84 6.64 -0.46 -14.63
N ASN A 85 7.60 -1.19 -15.21
CA ASN A 85 7.75 -1.33 -16.66
C ASN A 85 7.17 -2.67 -17.15
N PRO A 86 6.00 -2.69 -17.83
CA PRO A 86 5.33 -3.92 -18.26
C PRO A 86 6.08 -4.72 -19.32
N SER A 87 7.03 -4.08 -20.02
CA SER A 87 7.86 -4.72 -21.05
C SER A 87 9.09 -5.43 -20.45
N ASN A 88 9.43 -5.13 -19.19
CA ASN A 88 10.54 -5.79 -18.49
C ASN A 88 10.05 -7.08 -17.82
N GLY A 89 10.12 -8.18 -18.57
CA GLY A 89 9.64 -9.52 -18.18
C GLY A 89 8.15 -9.76 -18.48
N PRO A 90 7.71 -9.73 -19.75
CA PRO A 90 6.30 -9.99 -20.07
C PRO A 90 5.88 -11.42 -19.67
N ALA A 91 4.60 -11.61 -19.39
CA ALA A 91 4.07 -12.94 -19.11
C ALA A 91 3.99 -13.79 -20.39
N SER A 92 4.08 -15.10 -20.23
CA SER A 92 3.98 -16.08 -21.30
C SER A 92 2.63 -16.80 -21.27
N ARG A 93 1.99 -16.95 -22.43
CA ARG A 93 0.76 -17.74 -22.55
C ARG A 93 1.08 -19.24 -22.47
N LEU A 94 0.29 -20.00 -21.71
CA LEU A 94 0.42 -21.44 -21.58
C LEU A 94 -0.40 -22.18 -22.64
N GLY A 95 0.31 -22.84 -23.57
CA GLY A 95 -0.30 -23.65 -24.61
C GLY A 95 -1.30 -22.87 -25.48
N SER A 96 -2.42 -23.50 -25.80
CA SER A 96 -3.54 -22.89 -26.53
C SER A 96 -4.60 -22.25 -25.61
N SER A 97 -4.39 -22.29 -24.29
CA SER A 97 -5.30 -21.72 -23.29
C SER A 97 -5.24 -20.19 -23.24
N ASP A 98 -6.14 -19.58 -22.48
CA ASP A 98 -6.14 -18.15 -22.14
C ASP A 98 -5.40 -17.81 -20.83
N VAL A 99 -4.57 -18.74 -20.35
CA VAL A 99 -3.76 -18.56 -19.15
C VAL A 99 -2.41 -17.97 -19.52
N TRP A 100 -1.99 -16.98 -18.74
CA TRP A 100 -0.70 -16.32 -18.83
C TRP A 100 0.00 -16.40 -17.49
N ILE A 101 1.31 -16.68 -17.52
CA ILE A 101 2.12 -16.75 -16.32
C ILE A 101 3.38 -15.88 -16.43
N ARG A 102 3.80 -15.33 -15.29
CA ARG A 102 5.15 -14.79 -15.10
C ARG A 102 5.69 -15.33 -13.79
N ARG A 103 6.92 -15.84 -13.83
CA ARG A 103 7.65 -16.31 -12.65
C ARG A 103 8.61 -15.23 -12.20
N GLU A 104 8.75 -15.06 -10.88
CA GLU A 104 9.70 -14.17 -10.23
C GLU A 104 10.20 -14.81 -8.94
N SER A 105 11.38 -14.38 -8.47
CA SER A 105 11.91 -14.74 -7.16
C SER A 105 12.06 -13.50 -6.29
N PHE A 106 11.58 -13.57 -5.06
CA PHE A 106 11.62 -12.50 -4.06
C PHE A 106 12.12 -13.02 -2.72
N PRO A 107 12.62 -12.16 -1.81
CA PRO A 107 12.78 -12.53 -0.40
C PRO A 107 11.48 -13.14 0.15
N ALA A 108 11.60 -14.15 1.01
CA ALA A 108 10.44 -14.90 1.52
C ALA A 108 9.48 -14.04 2.35
N ASP A 109 9.96 -12.91 2.87
CA ASP A 109 9.21 -11.92 3.64
C ASP A 109 8.82 -10.67 2.83
N ALA A 110 9.01 -10.68 1.50
CA ALA A 110 8.70 -9.52 0.66
C ALA A 110 7.20 -9.24 0.56
N ARG A 111 6.87 -7.95 0.46
CA ARG A 111 5.54 -7.46 0.10
C ARG A 111 5.66 -6.37 -0.97
N LEU A 112 5.01 -6.58 -2.11
CA LEU A 112 5.20 -5.75 -3.31
C LEU A 112 3.85 -5.43 -3.96
N ASP A 113 3.76 -4.27 -4.61
CA ASP A 113 2.62 -3.89 -5.45
C ASP A 113 2.84 -4.29 -6.91
N TYR A 114 1.75 -4.62 -7.60
CA TYR A 114 1.73 -4.87 -9.03
C TYR A 114 0.39 -4.57 -9.70
N LYS A 115 0.41 -4.52 -11.04
CA LYS A 115 -0.73 -4.54 -11.96
C LYS A 115 -0.44 -5.40 -13.17
N PHE A 116 -1.50 -5.86 -13.83
CA PHE A 116 -1.40 -6.39 -15.18
C PHE A 116 -1.57 -5.27 -16.20
N VAL A 117 -0.88 -5.41 -17.33
CA VAL A 117 -1.02 -4.52 -18.49
C VAL A 117 -1.39 -5.35 -19.70
N ARG A 118 -2.68 -5.40 -20.02
CA ARG A 118 -3.20 -6.13 -21.18
C ARG A 118 -3.02 -5.32 -22.45
N ASN A 119 -2.66 -6.01 -23.53
CA ASN A 119 -2.58 -5.43 -24.87
C ASN A 119 -1.71 -4.16 -24.93
N GLY A 120 -0.68 -4.08 -24.08
CA GLY A 120 0.29 -2.99 -24.01
C GLY A 120 -0.16 -1.70 -23.32
N SER A 121 -1.46 -1.51 -23.02
CA SER A 121 -1.96 -0.22 -22.50
C SER A 121 -3.05 -0.31 -21.44
N GLN A 122 -3.68 -1.48 -21.27
CA GLN A 122 -4.81 -1.64 -20.36
C GLN A 122 -4.32 -2.08 -18.98
N TRP A 123 -4.07 -1.10 -18.11
CA TRP A 123 -3.69 -1.31 -16.72
C TRP A 123 -4.88 -1.79 -15.89
N ILE A 124 -4.77 -3.00 -15.34
CA ILE A 124 -5.84 -3.61 -14.54
C ILE A 124 -5.28 -4.19 -13.25
N LEU A 125 -6.14 -4.22 -12.24
CA LEU A 125 -5.91 -5.01 -11.03
C LEU A 125 -6.04 -6.50 -11.35
N ASP A 126 -5.38 -7.32 -10.55
CA ASP A 126 -5.65 -8.74 -10.47
C ASP A 126 -6.99 -8.95 -9.74
N ALA A 127 -8.04 -9.23 -10.50
CA ALA A 127 -9.38 -9.38 -9.97
C ALA A 127 -9.53 -10.60 -9.04
N ARG A 128 -8.62 -11.58 -9.13
CA ARG A 128 -8.65 -12.81 -8.33
C ARG A 128 -7.69 -12.76 -7.12
N ASN A 129 -6.89 -11.70 -7.01
CA ASN A 129 -6.09 -11.44 -5.81
C ASN A 129 -6.94 -10.69 -4.76
N PRO A 130 -7.12 -11.26 -3.55
CA PRO A 130 -7.88 -10.60 -2.48
C PRO A 130 -7.14 -9.41 -1.85
N PHE A 131 -5.83 -9.29 -2.05
CA PHE A 131 -5.01 -8.25 -1.46
C PHE A 131 -4.84 -7.06 -2.41
N ARG A 132 -5.13 -5.87 -1.88
CA ARG A 132 -5.01 -4.60 -2.59
C ARG A 132 -4.40 -3.57 -1.68
N GLN A 133 -3.66 -2.66 -2.28
CA GLN A 133 -3.11 -1.49 -1.63
C GLN A 133 -3.58 -0.24 -2.34
N ARG A 134 -4.12 0.71 -1.59
CA ARG A 134 -4.37 2.04 -2.14
C ARG A 134 -3.06 2.80 -2.17
N GLY A 135 -2.74 3.38 -3.32
CA GLY A 135 -1.62 4.30 -3.48
C GLY A 135 -2.07 5.66 -4.01
N GLY A 136 -1.16 6.65 -4.01
CA GLY A 136 -1.41 8.00 -4.52
C GLY A 136 -1.79 8.07 -6.01
N PHE A 137 -1.55 7.00 -6.77
CA PHE A 137 -1.90 6.87 -8.20
C PHE A 137 -3.04 5.87 -8.45
N GLY A 138 -3.82 5.57 -7.41
CA GLY A 138 -4.90 4.59 -7.43
C GLY A 138 -4.51 3.25 -6.83
N ASP A 139 -5.47 2.33 -6.82
CA ASP A 139 -5.30 1.03 -6.18
C ASP A 139 -4.35 0.14 -6.98
N ASN A 140 -3.57 -0.69 -6.28
CA ASN A 140 -2.66 -1.70 -6.78
C ASN A 140 -3.08 -3.09 -6.25
N SER A 141 -2.67 -4.15 -6.94
CA SER A 141 -2.74 -5.51 -6.40
C SER A 141 -1.48 -5.76 -5.57
N GLU A 142 -1.59 -6.53 -4.50
CA GLU A 142 -0.48 -6.75 -3.57
C GLU A 142 -0.09 -8.23 -3.56
N ILE A 143 1.20 -8.52 -3.70
CA ILE A 143 1.75 -9.84 -3.40
C ILE A 143 2.40 -9.82 -2.01
N ARG A 144 2.02 -10.80 -1.18
CA ARG A 144 2.63 -11.09 0.12
C ARG A 144 3.34 -12.44 0.03
N MET A 145 4.65 -12.45 0.16
CA MET A 145 5.42 -13.70 0.19
C MET A 145 5.14 -14.47 1.50
N PRO A 146 5.39 -15.80 1.54
CA PRO A 146 4.90 -16.67 2.61
C PRO A 146 5.32 -16.28 4.03
N GLU A 147 6.49 -15.66 4.20
CA GLU A 147 7.02 -15.21 5.50
C GLU A 147 6.72 -13.74 5.79
N TYR A 148 5.99 -13.04 4.92
CA TYR A 148 5.64 -11.64 5.16
C TYR A 148 4.70 -11.54 6.36
N VAL A 149 5.14 -10.80 7.38
CA VAL A 149 4.33 -10.46 8.56
C VAL A 149 3.96 -8.98 8.49
N PRO A 150 2.66 -8.64 8.36
CA PRO A 150 2.23 -7.25 8.45
C PRO A 150 2.66 -6.62 9.77
N SER A 151 3.07 -5.36 9.71
CA SER A 151 3.38 -4.60 10.92
C SER A 151 2.17 -4.58 11.86
N PRO A 152 2.31 -4.92 13.15
CA PRO A 152 1.18 -4.86 14.08
C PRO A 152 0.69 -3.42 14.29
N TRP A 153 1.54 -2.44 14.00
CA TRP A 153 1.25 -1.02 14.21
C TRP A 153 0.22 -0.45 13.23
N VAL A 154 0.00 -1.08 12.08
CA VAL A 154 -0.97 -0.60 11.07
C VAL A 154 -2.37 -1.21 11.25
N THR A 155 -2.57 -2.08 12.25
CA THR A 155 -3.86 -2.73 12.50
C THR A 155 -4.56 -2.10 13.70
N ARG A 156 -5.84 -1.74 13.55
CA ARG A 156 -6.66 -1.22 14.66
C ARG A 156 -6.86 -2.32 15.72
N VAL A 157 -6.53 -2.02 16.97
CA VAL A 157 -6.78 -2.90 18.11
C VAL A 157 -8.14 -2.58 18.73
N ALA A 158 -9.04 -3.57 18.78
CA ALA A 158 -10.37 -3.39 19.35
C ALA A 158 -10.31 -2.96 20.83
N GLY A 159 -11.11 -1.96 21.20
CA GLY A 159 -11.16 -1.43 22.58
C GLY A 159 -10.00 -0.51 22.96
N ARG A 160 -9.01 -0.30 22.08
CA ARG A 160 -7.93 0.67 22.32
C ARG A 160 -8.47 2.10 22.24
N ALA A 161 -8.02 2.95 23.17
CA ALA A 161 -8.31 4.37 23.10
C ALA A 161 -7.66 4.96 21.84
N ASN A 162 -8.44 5.71 21.06
CA ASN A 162 -7.96 6.31 19.82
C ASN A 162 -7.76 7.81 20.03
N GLY A 163 -6.76 8.38 19.37
CA GLY A 163 -6.63 9.82 19.23
C GLY A 163 -7.70 10.36 18.28
N SER A 164 -7.79 11.68 18.25
CA SER A 164 -8.84 12.42 17.55
C SER A 164 -8.24 13.30 16.47
N TYR A 165 -8.94 13.44 15.36
CA TYR A 165 -8.60 14.44 14.36
C TYR A 165 -9.46 15.70 14.57
N SER A 166 -8.85 16.86 14.36
CA SER A 166 -9.58 18.10 14.09
C SER A 166 -10.35 17.99 12.77
N ASN A 167 -11.29 18.92 12.58
CA ASN A 167 -11.76 19.25 11.23
C ASN A 167 -10.59 19.73 10.37
N SER A 168 -10.74 19.63 9.04
CA SER A 168 -9.79 20.26 8.12
C SER A 168 -9.77 21.76 8.34
N GLN A 169 -8.57 22.29 8.50
CA GLN A 169 -8.27 23.69 8.70
C GLN A 169 -7.52 24.24 7.49
N THR A 170 -7.61 25.55 7.28
CA THR A 170 -6.91 26.24 6.18
C THR A 170 -6.20 27.45 6.74
N LEU A 171 -4.89 27.56 6.49
CA LEU A 171 -4.07 28.70 6.87
C LEU A 171 -3.68 29.49 5.62
N ALA A 172 -4.07 30.76 5.55
CA ALA A 172 -3.58 31.67 4.52
C ALA A 172 -2.09 31.94 4.74
N SER A 173 -1.27 31.70 3.72
CA SER A 173 0.18 31.89 3.82
C SER A 173 0.63 33.15 3.09
N ALA A 174 1.37 34.00 3.79
CA ALA A 174 2.02 35.16 3.17
C ALA A 174 3.26 34.70 2.38
N ALA A 175 4.02 33.74 2.90
CA ALA A 175 5.19 33.16 2.24
C ALA A 175 4.84 32.49 0.90
N LEU A 176 3.71 31.78 0.83
CA LEU A 176 3.30 31.03 -0.36
C LEU A 176 2.34 31.81 -1.28
N GLY A 177 1.65 32.82 -0.75
CA GLY A 177 0.64 33.59 -1.50
C GLY A 177 -0.66 32.82 -1.75
N TYR A 178 -0.87 31.67 -1.11
CA TYR A 178 -2.10 30.88 -1.15
C TYR A 178 -2.33 30.20 0.19
N ALA A 179 -3.53 29.64 0.39
CA ALA A 179 -3.86 28.96 1.63
C ALA A 179 -3.54 27.47 1.59
N VAL A 180 -2.98 26.95 2.68
CA VAL A 180 -2.61 25.53 2.84
C VAL A 180 -3.60 24.86 3.77
N THR A 181 -4.05 23.67 3.38
CA THR A 181 -4.96 22.85 4.21
C THR A 181 -4.16 21.96 5.14
N TYR A 182 -4.61 21.81 6.39
CA TYR A 182 -4.01 20.88 7.34
C TYR A 182 -5.06 20.26 8.28
N ARG A 183 -4.69 19.17 8.95
CA ARG A 183 -5.46 18.55 10.04
C ARG A 183 -4.56 18.26 11.22
N VAL A 184 -5.10 18.33 12.43
CA VAL A 184 -4.34 18.04 13.65
C VAL A 184 -4.87 16.76 14.28
N TYR A 185 -3.98 15.84 14.58
CA TYR A 185 -4.22 14.68 15.44
C TYR A 185 -3.81 15.04 16.87
N THR A 186 -4.68 14.74 17.82
CA THR A 186 -4.37 14.78 19.25
C THR A 186 -4.39 13.37 19.84
N PRO A 187 -3.45 13.03 20.74
CA PRO A 187 -3.32 11.68 21.25
C PRO A 187 -4.49 11.32 22.20
N PRO A 188 -4.75 10.02 22.44
CA PRO A 188 -5.72 9.58 23.43
C PRO A 188 -5.50 10.29 24.78
N GLY A 189 -6.59 10.81 25.38
CA GLY A 189 -6.53 11.49 26.67
C GLY A 189 -6.13 12.97 26.62
N TYR A 190 -5.86 13.54 25.44
CA TYR A 190 -5.50 14.97 25.29
C TYR A 190 -6.48 15.92 26.01
N GLU A 191 -7.80 15.69 25.90
CA GLU A 191 -8.83 16.55 26.50
C GLU A 191 -8.88 16.50 28.03
N SER A 192 -8.28 15.49 28.67
CA SER A 192 -8.20 15.44 30.13
C SER A 192 -7.31 16.56 30.72
N GLY A 193 -6.41 17.12 29.91
CA GLY A 193 -5.41 18.09 30.34
C GLY A 193 -4.34 17.52 31.27
N ALA A 194 -4.31 16.20 31.50
CA ALA A 194 -3.32 15.57 32.38
C ALA A 194 -1.88 15.70 31.85
N ILE A 195 -1.73 15.77 30.52
CA ILE A 195 -0.45 15.96 29.85
C ILE A 195 -0.45 17.35 29.23
N GLN A 196 0.62 18.08 29.52
CA GLN A 196 0.93 19.39 28.97
C GLN A 196 2.21 19.27 28.14
N ASN A 197 2.47 20.25 27.27
CA ASN A 197 3.71 20.34 26.50
C ASN A 197 3.99 19.10 25.62
N HIS A 198 3.05 18.75 24.75
CA HIS A 198 3.22 17.63 23.82
C HIS A 198 4.29 17.93 22.76
N PRO A 199 5.15 16.96 22.40
CA PRO A 199 5.94 17.08 21.18
C PRO A 199 5.03 17.14 19.95
N VAL A 200 5.54 17.70 18.85
CA VAL A 200 4.77 17.91 17.62
C VAL A 200 5.48 17.29 16.41
N LEU A 201 4.74 16.46 15.68
CA LEU A 201 5.16 15.85 14.42
C LEU A 201 4.45 16.54 13.25
N TYR A 202 5.19 17.23 12.40
CA TYR A 202 4.67 17.79 11.15
C TYR A 202 4.80 16.75 10.04
N VAL A 203 3.71 16.48 9.32
CA VAL A 203 3.63 15.38 8.35
C VAL A 203 3.30 15.94 6.98
N THR A 204 4.25 15.83 6.05
CA THR A 204 4.02 16.10 4.63
C THR A 204 3.11 15.05 4.01
N ASP A 205 2.50 15.33 2.86
CA ASP A 205 1.52 14.42 2.22
C ASP A 205 0.39 14.01 3.19
N GLY A 206 -0.06 14.95 4.03
CA GLY A 206 -0.95 14.70 5.15
C GLY A 206 -2.28 14.03 4.77
N HIS A 207 -2.74 14.21 3.54
CA HIS A 207 -3.93 13.53 3.02
C HIS A 207 -3.73 12.01 2.85
N GLU A 208 -2.53 11.55 2.54
CA GLU A 208 -2.20 10.13 2.41
C GLU A 208 -1.89 9.53 3.79
N TYR A 209 -1.13 10.22 4.64
CA TYR A 209 -0.83 9.71 5.98
C TYR A 209 -2.06 9.67 6.90
N ALA A 210 -3.02 10.57 6.70
CA ALA A 210 -4.23 10.61 7.52
C ALA A 210 -5.28 9.55 7.15
N ASP A 211 -5.20 8.97 5.94
CA ASP A 211 -6.12 7.93 5.47
C ASP A 211 -5.65 6.54 5.93
N ASP A 212 -6.57 5.81 6.56
CA ASP A 212 -6.35 4.48 7.12
C ASP A 212 -6.05 3.43 6.04
N LEU A 213 -6.44 3.68 4.78
CA LEU A 213 -6.18 2.76 3.67
C LEU A 213 -4.85 3.01 2.95
N THR A 214 -4.19 4.13 3.24
CA THR A 214 -2.88 4.50 2.68
C THR A 214 -1.83 4.51 3.78
N GLY A 215 -1.53 5.66 4.39
CA GLY A 215 -0.43 5.78 5.35
C GLY A 215 -0.80 5.39 6.78
N SER A 216 -2.09 5.33 7.13
CA SER A 216 -2.61 4.82 8.41
C SER A 216 -1.91 5.36 9.67
N LEU A 217 -1.36 6.57 9.61
CA LEU A 217 -0.46 7.08 10.64
C LEU A 217 -1.16 7.26 11.99
N ARG A 218 -2.45 7.61 12.01
CA ARG A 218 -3.24 7.63 13.25
C ARG A 218 -3.24 6.28 13.96
N ILE A 219 -3.43 5.18 13.22
CA ILE A 219 -3.47 3.83 13.81
C ILE A 219 -2.09 3.50 14.39
N VAL A 220 -1.03 3.84 13.66
CA VAL A 220 0.35 3.67 14.11
C VAL A 220 0.62 4.46 15.39
N LEU A 221 0.27 5.74 15.44
CA LEU A 221 0.44 6.60 16.61
C LEU A 221 -0.37 6.07 17.81
N ASP A 222 -1.65 5.76 17.62
CA ASP A 222 -2.52 5.21 18.67
C ASP A 222 -1.93 3.92 19.27
N ASN A 223 -1.43 3.02 18.41
CA ASN A 223 -0.84 1.77 18.85
C ASN A 223 0.49 1.97 19.58
N LEU A 224 1.40 2.79 19.05
CA LEU A 224 2.71 3.04 19.66
C LEU A 224 2.57 3.77 21.02
N ILE A 225 1.66 4.75 21.13
CA ILE A 225 1.40 5.48 22.37
C ILE A 225 0.85 4.53 23.43
N ALA A 226 -0.16 3.73 23.09
CA ALA A 226 -0.78 2.82 24.06
C ALA A 226 0.14 1.67 24.51
N GLU A 227 1.14 1.30 23.72
CA GLU A 227 2.22 0.37 24.14
C GLU A 227 3.39 1.07 24.85
N GLY A 228 3.34 2.40 25.06
CA GLY A 228 4.42 3.16 25.68
C GLY A 228 5.72 3.19 24.87
N ARG A 229 5.63 2.99 23.55
CA ARG A 229 6.79 3.00 22.63
C ARG A 229 7.21 4.41 22.24
N ILE A 230 6.28 5.36 22.29
CA ILE A 230 6.51 6.80 22.09
C ILE A 230 5.67 7.58 23.10
N ASP A 231 6.11 8.79 23.44
CA ASP A 231 5.31 9.72 24.24
C ASP A 231 4.06 10.17 23.46
N PRO A 232 2.95 10.53 24.15
CA PRO A 232 1.78 11.12 23.52
C PRO A 232 2.15 12.37 22.70
N VAL A 233 1.99 12.28 21.38
CA VAL A 233 2.44 13.28 20.40
C VAL A 233 1.26 13.91 19.66
N ILE A 234 1.35 15.21 19.36
CA ILE A 234 0.44 15.89 18.42
C ILE A 234 1.01 15.73 17.02
N ALA A 235 0.18 15.42 16.02
CA ALA A 235 0.63 15.34 14.63
C ALA A 235 -0.15 16.29 13.72
N VAL A 236 0.55 17.08 12.90
CA VAL A 236 0.00 18.09 12.00
C VAL A 236 0.16 17.60 10.56
N PHE A 237 -0.93 17.20 9.95
CA PHE A 237 -1.00 16.62 8.61
C PHE A 237 -1.19 17.73 7.58
N ILE A 238 -0.12 18.07 6.85
CA ILE A 238 -0.10 19.17 5.88
C ILE A 238 -0.48 18.63 4.50
N ASP A 239 -1.57 19.14 3.91
CA ASP A 239 -2.06 18.71 2.60
C ASP A 239 -1.44 19.57 1.49
N PRO A 240 -0.67 18.98 0.55
CA PRO A 240 -0.08 19.74 -0.56
C PRO A 240 -1.10 20.12 -1.64
N ARG A 241 -2.36 19.72 -1.52
CA ARG A 241 -3.39 19.98 -2.52
C ARG A 241 -4.06 21.32 -2.28
N VAL A 242 -4.10 22.15 -3.32
CA VAL A 242 -4.71 23.48 -3.30
C VAL A 242 -5.64 23.60 -4.52
N GLY A 243 -6.91 23.93 -4.29
CA GLY A 243 -7.89 24.11 -5.36
C GLY A 243 -8.05 22.89 -6.28
N GLY A 244 -7.87 21.67 -5.75
CA GLY A 244 -7.93 20.42 -6.52
C GLY A 244 -6.65 20.06 -7.28
N SER A 245 -5.62 20.92 -7.25
CA SER A 245 -4.30 20.65 -7.83
C SER A 245 -3.34 20.17 -6.75
N ASN A 246 -2.56 19.14 -7.05
CA ASN A 246 -1.51 18.67 -6.15
C ASN A 246 -0.22 19.46 -6.39
N LEU A 247 0.16 20.33 -5.43
CA LEU A 247 1.33 21.21 -5.54
C LEU A 247 2.61 20.61 -4.94
N ARG A 248 2.58 19.32 -4.58
CA ARG A 248 3.68 18.59 -3.92
C ARG A 248 5.06 18.86 -4.53
N ALA A 249 5.17 18.77 -5.86
CA ALA A 249 6.46 18.97 -6.55
C ALA A 249 7.02 20.38 -6.34
N SER A 250 6.19 21.41 -6.46
CA SER A 250 6.60 22.80 -6.23
C SER A 250 6.79 23.16 -4.76
N GLN A 251 6.08 22.49 -3.85
CA GLN A 251 6.15 22.77 -2.42
C GLN A 251 7.34 22.09 -1.75
N TYR A 252 7.68 20.86 -2.16
CA TYR A 252 8.57 20.02 -1.36
C TYR A 252 10.02 20.00 -1.86
N VAL A 253 10.27 20.32 -3.14
CA VAL A 253 11.63 20.35 -3.70
C VAL A 253 12.33 21.62 -3.26
N GLU A 254 13.05 21.54 -2.13
CA GLU A 254 13.98 22.56 -1.62
C GLU A 254 13.40 23.99 -1.65
N ASN A 255 12.12 24.12 -1.30
CA ASN A 255 11.39 25.38 -1.41
C ASN A 255 11.49 26.17 -0.10
N PRO A 256 12.23 27.31 -0.06
CA PRO A 256 12.36 28.11 1.15
C PRO A 256 11.06 28.78 1.57
N TYR A 257 10.13 29.06 0.65
CA TYR A 257 8.83 29.63 0.98
C TYR A 257 7.94 28.64 1.71
N PHE A 258 8.03 27.35 1.36
CA PHE A 258 7.31 26.31 2.09
C PHE A 258 7.93 26.09 3.48
N ALA A 259 9.26 26.14 3.60
CA ALA A 259 9.93 26.10 4.89
C ALA A 259 9.50 27.27 5.79
N SER A 260 9.46 28.51 5.27
CA SER A 260 8.95 29.67 6.00
C SER A 260 7.46 29.54 6.35
N PHE A 261 6.62 29.02 5.45
CA PHE A 261 5.22 28.71 5.81
C PHE A 261 5.15 27.77 7.02
N VAL A 262 5.92 26.68 7.03
CA VAL A 262 5.87 25.73 8.15
C VAL A 262 6.41 26.36 9.43
N ALA A 263 7.60 26.96 9.38
CA ALA A 263 8.31 27.45 10.57
C ALA A 263 7.76 28.77 11.12
N ASP A 264 7.45 29.72 10.24
CA ASP A 264 7.14 31.10 10.63
C ASP A 264 5.63 31.38 10.69
N GLU A 265 4.80 30.53 10.07
CA GLU A 265 3.35 30.74 10.00
C GLU A 265 2.57 29.59 10.67
N LEU A 266 2.81 28.33 10.29
CA LEU A 266 2.05 27.19 10.80
C LEU A 266 2.43 26.82 12.23
N VAL A 267 3.73 26.72 12.55
CA VAL A 267 4.19 26.39 13.92
C VAL A 267 3.61 27.34 14.97
N PRO A 268 3.66 28.69 14.81
CA PRO A 268 3.04 29.60 15.77
C PRO A 268 1.53 29.41 15.95
N VAL A 269 0.79 29.12 14.87
CA VAL A 269 -0.65 28.83 14.95
C VAL A 269 -0.91 27.57 15.78
N ILE A 270 -0.12 26.52 15.54
CA ILE A 270 -0.25 25.26 16.28
C ILE A 270 0.11 25.45 17.76
N ASP A 271 1.16 26.21 18.08
CA ASP A 271 1.55 26.51 19.46
C ASP A 271 0.53 27.37 20.21
N GLN A 272 -0.22 28.22 19.49
CA GLN A 272 -1.28 29.04 20.07
C GLN A 272 -2.56 28.23 20.34
N GLU A 273 -2.90 27.29 19.46
CA GLU A 273 -4.16 26.54 19.53
C GLU A 273 -4.06 25.25 20.35
N TYR A 274 -2.87 24.66 20.48
CA TYR A 274 -2.65 23.35 21.10
C TYR A 274 -1.61 23.41 22.22
N ARG A 275 -1.66 22.43 23.14
CA ARG A 275 -0.73 22.31 24.28
C ARG A 275 0.61 21.71 23.84
N THR A 276 1.36 22.43 23.02
CA THR A 276 2.64 21.97 22.46
C THR A 276 3.82 22.30 23.37
N ASN A 277 4.93 21.58 23.18
CA ASN A 277 6.24 22.00 23.65
C ASN A 277 6.92 22.83 22.55
N PRO A 278 7.21 24.13 22.79
CA PRO A 278 7.78 24.99 21.76
C PRO A 278 9.28 24.80 21.54
N ALA A 279 9.93 23.90 22.27
CA ALA A 279 11.36 23.62 22.11
C ALA A 279 11.63 22.92 20.77
N ALA A 280 12.76 23.25 20.14
CA ALA A 280 13.13 22.69 18.83
C ALA A 280 13.34 21.17 18.88
N ASP A 281 13.87 20.65 19.98
CA ASP A 281 14.07 19.21 20.22
C ASP A 281 12.77 18.43 20.49
N ALA A 282 11.64 19.14 20.66
CA ALA A 282 10.31 18.57 20.76
C ALA A 282 9.52 18.63 19.44
N ARG A 283 10.17 18.98 18.33
CA ARG A 283 9.56 19.04 17.00
C ARG A 283 10.25 18.08 16.05
N ALA A 284 9.46 17.47 15.17
CA ALA A 284 9.95 16.64 14.07
C ALA A 284 9.13 16.89 12.81
N ILE A 285 9.73 16.64 11.65
CA ILE A 285 9.04 16.61 10.36
C ILE A 285 9.21 15.23 9.72
N LEU A 286 8.14 14.72 9.12
CA LEU A 286 8.07 13.40 8.50
C LEU A 286 7.56 13.49 7.07
N GLY A 287 8.17 12.68 6.20
CA GLY A 287 7.77 12.54 4.81
C GLY A 287 8.49 11.41 4.10
N THR A 288 7.96 11.03 2.93
CA THR A 288 8.56 10.03 2.04
C THR A 288 8.80 10.62 0.65
N SER A 289 9.80 10.14 -0.09
CA SER A 289 10.15 10.66 -1.43
C SER A 289 10.37 12.20 -1.38
N LEU A 290 9.61 13.01 -2.12
CA LEU A 290 9.72 14.47 -2.04
C LEU A 290 9.41 15.03 -0.64
N GLY A 291 8.48 14.44 0.10
CA GLY A 291 8.25 14.81 1.50
C GLY A 291 9.47 14.48 2.39
N GLY A 292 10.23 13.43 2.06
CA GLY A 292 11.48 13.09 2.73
C GLY A 292 12.61 14.06 2.39
N LEU A 293 12.71 14.48 1.12
CA LEU A 293 13.61 15.57 0.70
C LEU A 293 13.29 16.87 1.45
N ASN A 294 12.00 17.21 1.55
CA ASN A 294 11.53 18.39 2.26
C ASN A 294 11.88 18.36 3.74
N ALA A 295 11.63 17.21 4.39
CA ALA A 295 12.01 16.96 5.78
C ALA A 295 13.52 17.10 5.99
N ALA A 296 14.35 16.55 5.09
CA ALA A 296 15.80 16.67 5.18
C ALA A 296 16.33 18.08 4.89
N TYR A 297 15.57 18.91 4.16
CA TYR A 297 16.00 20.24 3.73
C TYR A 297 15.91 21.28 4.86
N PHE A 298 14.83 21.28 5.66
CA PHE A 298 14.61 22.30 6.71
C PHE A 298 14.24 21.72 8.09
N GLY A 299 14.12 20.40 8.22
CA GLY A 299 13.78 19.71 9.46
C GLY A 299 14.91 19.61 10.47
#